data_AF-A0A7W7HZ44-F1
#
_entry.id   AF-A0A7W7HZ44-F1
#
_cell.length_a   1.000
_cell.length_b   1.000
_cell.length_c   1.000
_cell.angle_alpha   90.00
_cell.angle_beta   90.00
_cell.angle_gamma   90.00
#
_symmetry.space_group_name_H-M   'P 1'
#
loop_
_entity.id
_entity.type
_entity.pdbx_description
1 polymer ?
#
loop_
_entity_poly.entity_id
_entity_poly.type
_entity_poly.pdbx_seq_one_letter_code
_entity_poly.pdbx_strand_id
1 'polypeptide(L)'
;MDELSWPETVYRDCVFSRTRLPRQAYFGNARFERCVFDGARLRDLTSTGEAQFVGCTFRGKIQDVRFWGTPDRHAAALGRERNAFTGNDFTGADLLDVEFRNIDLHAQRFPGLPGYAVLDRVDRRVAYALAAVAEWPDDEIKGRAERSLRIGAEFAVRDNGGHALVSRSWVDRRLPPDVRDRIFRMLVDYSDDQQ
;
A
#
# COMPACT_ATOMS: atom_id res chain seq x y z
N MET A 1 12.69 -31.82 -18.69
CA MET A 1 12.25 -30.42 -18.82
C MET A 1 12.96 -29.71 -17.70
N ASP A 2 13.98 -28.91 -18.00
CA ASP A 2 14.65 -28.11 -16.97
C ASP A 2 13.59 -27.24 -16.30
N GLU A 3 13.45 -27.41 -14.99
CA GLU A 3 12.57 -26.60 -14.16
C GLU A 3 13.07 -25.17 -14.26
N LEU A 4 12.25 -24.28 -14.85
CA LEU A 4 12.65 -22.91 -15.14
C LEU A 4 12.80 -22.15 -13.81
N SER A 5 13.97 -22.23 -13.18
CA SER A 5 14.26 -21.51 -11.94
C SER A 5 14.76 -20.11 -12.27
N TRP A 6 14.14 -19.08 -11.69
CA TRP A 6 14.63 -17.72 -11.78
C TRP A 6 15.54 -17.46 -10.58
N PRO A 7 16.87 -17.39 -10.75
CA PRO A 7 17.77 -17.20 -9.62
C PRO A 7 17.50 -15.86 -8.93
N GLU A 8 17.60 -15.86 -7.60
CA GLU A 8 17.44 -14.66 -6.81
C GLU A 8 18.70 -13.80 -6.87
N THR A 9 18.53 -12.49 -7.11
CA THR A 9 19.60 -11.50 -6.93
C THR A 9 19.44 -10.81 -5.58
N VAL A 10 20.44 -10.91 -4.72
CA VAL A 10 20.40 -10.32 -3.38
C VAL A 10 21.20 -9.03 -3.32
N TYR A 11 20.52 -7.95 -2.93
CA TYR A 11 21.11 -6.66 -2.57
C TYR A 11 21.09 -6.56 -1.04
N ARG A 12 22.26 -6.41 -0.42
CA ARG A 12 22.38 -6.43 1.03
C ARG A 12 23.12 -5.18 1.50
N ASP A 13 22.53 -4.50 2.48
CA ASP A 13 23.08 -3.30 3.12
C ASP A 13 23.43 -2.18 2.09
N CYS A 14 22.78 -2.20 0.92
CA CYS A 14 22.97 -1.21 -0.13
C CYS A 14 22.23 0.11 0.17
N VAL A 15 22.79 1.22 -0.30
CA VAL A 15 22.18 2.55 -0.21
C VAL A 15 21.85 3.09 -1.60
N PHE A 16 20.56 3.27 -1.87
CA PHE A 16 20.02 3.87 -3.08
C PHE A 16 19.65 5.34 -2.80
N SER A 17 20.66 6.20 -2.61
CA SER A 17 20.45 7.62 -2.31
C SER A 17 20.20 8.41 -3.59
N ARG A 18 19.04 9.08 -3.68
CA ARG A 18 18.61 9.89 -4.83
C ARG A 18 18.71 9.16 -6.18
N THR A 19 18.66 7.83 -6.14
CA THR A 19 18.78 6.97 -7.31
C THR A 19 17.56 7.18 -8.21
N ARG A 20 17.82 7.35 -9.50
CA ARG A 20 16.78 7.46 -10.52
C ARG A 20 16.49 6.07 -11.07
N LEU A 21 15.44 5.45 -10.55
CA LEU A 21 14.89 4.24 -11.15
C LEU A 21 14.01 4.63 -12.34
N PRO A 22 14.13 3.96 -13.49
CA PRO A 22 13.21 4.16 -14.59
C PRO A 22 11.76 3.93 -14.16
N ARG A 23 10.83 4.66 -14.78
CA ARG A 23 9.40 4.37 -14.63
C ARG A 23 9.14 2.96 -15.17
N GLN A 24 8.21 2.23 -14.56
CA GLN A 24 7.90 0.85 -14.93
C GLN A 24 9.12 -0.09 -14.84
N ALA A 25 10.14 0.26 -14.04
CA ALA A 25 11.25 -0.66 -13.79
C ALA A 25 10.73 -1.98 -13.21
N TYR A 26 11.30 -3.07 -13.72
CA TYR A 26 11.02 -4.41 -13.26
C TYR A 26 12.17 -4.86 -12.36
N PHE A 27 11.88 -5.19 -11.10
CA PHE A 27 12.89 -5.67 -10.17
C PHE A 27 13.19 -7.16 -10.36
N GLY A 28 12.28 -7.92 -10.96
CA GLY A 28 12.42 -9.37 -11.11
C GLY A 28 12.54 -10.06 -9.76
N ASN A 29 13.20 -11.23 -9.74
CA ASN A 29 13.49 -11.98 -8.52
C ASN A 29 14.62 -11.31 -7.70
N ALA A 30 14.42 -10.07 -7.28
CA ALA A 30 15.36 -9.31 -6.46
C ALA A 30 14.93 -9.35 -4.99
N ARG A 31 15.91 -9.52 -4.11
CA ARG A 31 15.75 -9.44 -2.67
C ARG A 31 16.61 -8.33 -2.10
N PHE A 32 15.95 -7.37 -1.46
CA PHE A 32 16.61 -6.27 -0.76
C PHE A 32 16.61 -6.55 0.75
N GLU A 33 17.80 -6.64 1.34
CA GLU A 33 18.01 -6.89 2.77
C GLU A 33 18.69 -5.68 3.41
N ARG A 34 18.00 -5.04 4.37
CA ARG A 34 18.51 -3.88 5.11
C ARG A 34 19.00 -2.75 4.20
N CYS A 35 18.43 -2.65 3.02
CA CYS A 35 18.73 -1.57 2.08
C CYS A 35 18.06 -0.27 2.50
N VAL A 36 18.65 0.85 2.07
CA VAL A 36 18.10 2.19 2.29
C VAL A 36 17.75 2.82 0.95
N PHE A 37 16.49 3.20 0.78
CA PHE A 37 15.98 3.99 -0.35
C PHE A 37 15.75 5.41 0.13
N ASP A 38 16.78 6.26 0.05
CA ASP A 38 16.76 7.62 0.57
C ASP A 38 16.59 8.65 -0.55
N GLY A 39 15.36 9.14 -0.73
CA GLY A 39 15.01 10.01 -1.85
C GLY A 39 15.16 9.33 -3.21
N ALA A 40 15.21 8.00 -3.26
CA ALA A 40 15.14 7.24 -4.50
C ALA A 40 13.81 7.53 -5.21
N ARG A 41 13.86 7.70 -6.54
CA ARG A 41 12.66 7.98 -7.33
C ARG A 41 11.85 6.71 -7.55
N LEU A 42 11.11 6.29 -6.53
CA LEU A 42 10.17 5.18 -6.59
C LEU A 42 8.84 5.69 -7.14
N ARG A 43 8.68 5.60 -8.47
CA ARG A 43 7.48 6.09 -9.14
C ARG A 43 7.03 5.21 -10.31
N ASP A 44 5.72 4.97 -10.40
CA ASP A 44 5.10 4.15 -11.45
C ASP A 44 5.67 2.72 -11.47
N LEU A 45 5.76 2.08 -10.30
CA LEU A 45 6.31 0.75 -10.11
C LEU A 45 5.20 -0.23 -9.71
N THR A 46 4.46 -0.72 -10.70
CA THR A 46 3.30 -1.61 -10.48
C THR A 46 3.60 -3.09 -10.72
N SER A 47 4.75 -3.40 -11.33
CA SER A 47 5.20 -4.75 -11.69
C SER A 47 6.37 -5.18 -10.80
N THR A 48 6.10 -5.23 -9.51
CA THR A 48 7.05 -5.59 -8.43
C THR A 48 6.69 -6.93 -7.79
N GLY A 49 5.86 -7.74 -8.47
CA GLY A 49 5.25 -8.96 -7.95
C GLY A 49 6.27 -9.99 -7.48
N GLU A 50 7.49 -9.94 -7.97
CA GLU A 50 8.55 -10.89 -7.68
C GLU A 50 9.61 -10.33 -6.73
N ALA A 51 9.52 -9.07 -6.32
CA ALA A 51 10.52 -8.43 -5.46
C ALA A 51 10.25 -8.67 -3.96
N GLN A 52 11.33 -8.80 -3.18
CA GLN A 52 11.29 -8.98 -1.73
C GLN A 52 12.02 -7.84 -1.00
N PHE A 53 11.48 -7.40 0.14
CA PHE A 53 12.02 -6.30 0.94
C PHE A 53 12.02 -6.68 2.43
N VAL A 54 13.20 -6.82 3.02
CA VAL A 54 13.36 -7.26 4.41
C VAL A 54 14.22 -6.27 5.18
N GLY A 55 13.65 -5.66 6.21
CA GLY A 55 14.37 -4.69 7.04
C GLY A 55 14.80 -3.41 6.30
N CYS A 56 14.18 -3.09 5.17
CA CYS A 56 14.55 -1.93 4.36
C CYS A 56 14.00 -0.64 4.95
N THR A 57 14.68 0.48 4.68
CA THR A 57 14.19 1.82 5.04
C THR A 57 13.88 2.64 3.80
N PHE A 58 12.72 3.28 3.78
CA PHE A 58 12.26 4.13 2.70
C PHE A 58 12.04 5.56 3.20
N ARG A 59 12.66 6.54 2.52
CA ARG A 59 12.54 7.96 2.85
C ARG A 59 12.26 8.80 1.61
N GLY A 60 11.46 9.84 1.79
CA GLY A 60 11.02 10.71 0.71
C GLY A 60 9.79 10.18 -0.02
N LYS A 61 9.52 10.75 -1.19
CA LYS A 61 8.28 10.51 -1.92
C LYS A 61 8.29 9.16 -2.67
N ILE A 62 7.28 8.35 -2.40
CA ILE A 62 6.94 7.13 -3.13
C ILE A 62 5.58 7.35 -3.78
N GLN A 63 5.46 7.11 -5.08
CA GLN A 63 4.26 7.47 -5.81
C GLN A 63 3.85 6.40 -6.83
N ASP A 64 2.58 6.01 -6.88
CA ASP A 64 2.06 5.08 -7.89
C ASP A 64 2.86 3.75 -7.86
N VAL A 65 3.02 3.17 -6.67
CA VAL A 65 3.80 1.94 -6.44
C VAL A 65 2.91 0.88 -5.83
N ARG A 66 3.07 -0.36 -6.29
CA ARG A 66 2.46 -1.52 -5.65
C ARG A 66 3.54 -2.38 -5.02
N PHE A 67 3.30 -2.88 -3.83
CA PHE A 67 4.11 -3.91 -3.18
C PHE A 67 3.26 -5.16 -2.99
N TRP A 68 3.87 -6.33 -3.19
CA TRP A 68 3.17 -7.61 -3.20
C TRP A 68 3.84 -8.60 -2.26
N GLY A 69 3.07 -9.16 -1.32
CA GLY A 69 3.52 -10.24 -0.45
C GLY A 69 3.30 -11.64 -1.03
N THR A 70 2.65 -11.74 -2.19
CA THR A 70 2.55 -12.96 -3.00
C THR A 70 2.98 -12.68 -4.43
N PRO A 71 3.73 -13.56 -5.09
CA PRO A 71 3.96 -13.46 -6.53
C PRO A 71 2.65 -13.37 -7.30
N ASP A 72 2.56 -12.42 -8.23
CA ASP A 72 1.39 -12.23 -9.10
C ASP A 72 1.32 -13.33 -10.19
N ARG A 73 2.49 -13.81 -10.62
CA ARG A 73 2.73 -14.87 -11.60
C ARG A 73 4.07 -15.52 -11.29
N HIS A 74 4.28 -16.73 -11.79
CA HIS A 74 5.58 -17.44 -11.73
C HIS A 74 6.02 -17.92 -10.34
N ALA A 75 5.11 -18.16 -9.38
CA ALA A 75 5.46 -18.72 -8.06
C ALA A 75 6.34 -19.99 -8.17
N ALA A 76 6.03 -20.89 -9.12
CA ALA A 76 6.83 -22.09 -9.40
C ALA A 76 8.26 -21.74 -9.85
N ALA A 77 8.43 -20.78 -10.76
CA ALA A 77 9.75 -20.37 -11.25
C ALA A 77 10.58 -19.65 -10.17
N LEU A 78 9.92 -18.98 -9.22
CA LEU A 78 10.57 -18.33 -8.09
C LEU A 78 10.92 -19.30 -6.94
N GLY A 79 10.37 -20.52 -6.95
CA GLY A 79 10.52 -21.48 -5.86
C GLY A 79 9.89 -21.02 -4.55
N ARG A 80 8.89 -20.12 -4.58
CA ARG A 80 8.20 -19.61 -3.38
C ARG A 80 6.76 -19.18 -3.67
N GLU A 81 5.91 -19.32 -2.65
CA GLU A 81 4.50 -18.87 -2.71
C GLU A 81 4.29 -17.47 -2.11
N ARG A 82 5.24 -16.98 -1.31
CA ARG A 82 5.18 -15.66 -0.66
C ARG A 82 6.48 -14.90 -0.80
N ASN A 83 6.36 -13.59 -1.00
CA ASN A 83 7.48 -12.66 -0.91
C ASN A 83 7.68 -12.23 0.54
N ALA A 84 8.94 -12.24 0.98
CA ALA A 84 9.31 -11.64 2.24
C ALA A 84 9.17 -10.11 2.15
N PHE A 85 8.21 -9.58 2.89
CA PHE A 85 7.99 -8.14 3.06
C PHE A 85 7.78 -7.85 4.55
N THR A 86 8.86 -7.65 5.30
CA THR A 86 8.80 -7.60 6.77
C THR A 86 9.87 -6.70 7.36
N GLY A 87 9.54 -6.05 8.49
CA GLY A 87 10.43 -5.19 9.24
C GLY A 87 10.83 -3.91 8.50
N ASN A 88 10.07 -3.51 7.48
CA ASN A 88 10.42 -2.32 6.70
C ASN A 88 9.97 -1.04 7.41
N ASP A 89 10.75 0.02 7.25
CA ASP A 89 10.51 1.34 7.83
C ASP A 89 10.16 2.36 6.74
N PHE A 90 8.91 2.79 6.75
CA PHE A 90 8.36 3.85 5.90
C PHE A 90 8.12 5.15 6.67
N THR A 91 8.57 5.28 7.93
CA THR A 91 8.22 6.44 8.78
C THR A 91 8.68 7.78 8.21
N GLY A 92 9.74 7.79 7.39
CA GLY A 92 10.22 8.98 6.67
C GLY A 92 9.71 9.12 5.24
N ALA A 93 8.72 8.32 4.83
CA ALA A 93 8.17 8.33 3.47
C ALA A 93 6.90 9.18 3.35
N ASP A 94 6.71 9.76 2.16
CA ASP A 94 5.43 10.29 1.72
C ASP A 94 4.83 9.32 0.69
N LEU A 95 3.73 8.67 1.05
CA LEU A 95 3.12 7.57 0.30
C LEU A 95 1.91 8.09 -0.47
N LEU A 96 2.07 8.26 -1.77
CA LEU A 96 1.03 8.75 -2.66
C LEU A 96 0.58 7.64 -3.61
N ASP A 97 -0.66 7.18 -3.48
CA ASP A 97 -1.20 6.09 -4.32
C ASP A 97 -0.28 4.84 -4.27
N VAL A 98 0.13 4.48 -3.04
CA VAL A 98 0.95 3.29 -2.75
C VAL A 98 0.06 2.19 -2.20
N GLU A 99 0.14 1.01 -2.81
CA GLU A 99 -0.65 -0.15 -2.44
C GLU A 99 0.24 -1.24 -1.83
N PHE A 100 -0.18 -1.80 -0.71
CA PHE A 100 0.41 -3.00 -0.10
C PHE A 100 -0.61 -4.13 -0.22
N ARG A 101 -0.27 -5.21 -0.93
CA ARG A 101 -1.19 -6.33 -1.19
C ARG A 101 -0.60 -7.64 -0.69
N ASN A 102 -1.38 -8.43 0.05
CA ASN A 102 -0.94 -9.68 0.66
C ASN A 102 0.25 -9.49 1.60
N ILE A 103 0.34 -8.33 2.26
CA ILE A 103 1.43 -7.94 3.16
C ILE A 103 0.87 -7.75 4.56
N ASP A 104 1.55 -8.31 5.56
CA ASP A 104 1.28 -7.98 6.95
C ASP A 104 1.69 -6.52 7.22
N LEU A 105 0.69 -5.66 7.36
CA LEU A 105 0.87 -4.23 7.62
C LEU A 105 1.43 -3.97 9.03
N HIS A 106 1.15 -4.84 10.00
CA HIS A 106 1.67 -4.68 11.37
C HIS A 106 3.15 -5.05 11.49
N ALA A 107 3.68 -5.81 10.52
CA ALA A 107 5.10 -6.08 10.40
C ALA A 107 5.91 -4.92 9.80
N GLN A 108 5.28 -3.78 9.50
CA GLN A 108 5.93 -2.57 8.96
C GLN A 108 5.77 -1.39 9.91
N ARG A 109 6.63 -0.38 9.75
CA ARG A 109 6.48 0.93 10.42
C ARG A 109 6.08 1.97 9.39
N PHE A 110 4.95 2.65 9.59
CA PHE A 110 4.42 3.67 8.67
C PHE A 110 4.52 5.10 9.25
N PRO A 111 4.39 6.16 8.43
CA PRO A 111 4.48 7.56 8.91
C PRO A 111 3.49 7.92 10.02
N GLY A 112 2.35 7.23 10.11
CA GLY A 112 1.37 7.39 11.18
C GLY A 112 0.53 8.68 11.09
N LEU A 113 -0.24 8.94 12.14
CA LEU A 113 -1.11 10.11 12.25
C LEU A 113 -0.29 11.41 12.28
N PRO A 114 -0.86 12.54 11.79
CA PRO A 114 -2.23 12.70 11.29
C PRO A 114 -2.40 12.36 9.79
N GLY A 115 -1.35 11.86 9.12
CA GLY A 115 -1.35 11.63 7.67
C GLY A 115 -1.84 10.25 7.25
N TYR A 116 -1.53 9.22 8.05
CA TYR A 116 -1.72 7.82 7.73
C TYR A 116 -2.22 7.03 8.93
N ALA A 117 -3.01 6.00 8.70
CA ALA A 117 -3.42 5.06 9.74
C ALA A 117 -3.44 3.64 9.20
N VAL A 118 -2.89 2.69 9.96
CA VAL A 118 -3.18 1.27 9.74
C VAL A 118 -4.47 0.96 10.47
N LEU A 119 -5.48 0.53 9.74
CA LEU A 119 -6.80 0.20 10.26
C LEU A 119 -7.06 -1.28 10.16
N ASP A 120 -7.79 -1.80 11.14
CA ASP A 120 -8.42 -3.11 11.15
C ASP A 120 -9.90 -3.00 10.75
N ARG A 121 -10.56 -4.15 10.49
CA ARG A 121 -12.02 -4.23 10.26
C ARG A 121 -12.52 -3.18 9.26
N VAL A 122 -11.78 -3.00 8.17
CA VAL A 122 -12.00 -1.93 7.19
C VAL A 122 -13.39 -2.04 6.57
N ASP A 123 -13.93 -3.24 6.43
CA ASP A 123 -15.31 -3.50 6.01
C ASP A 123 -16.34 -2.78 6.89
N ARG A 124 -16.21 -2.85 8.21
CA ARG A 124 -17.13 -2.19 9.16
C ARG A 124 -16.96 -0.68 9.16
N ARG A 125 -15.70 -0.21 9.16
CA ARG A 125 -15.36 1.22 9.09
C ARG A 125 -15.91 1.86 7.81
N VAL A 126 -15.79 1.15 6.69
CA VAL A 126 -16.34 1.59 5.40
C VAL A 126 -17.86 1.56 5.41
N ALA A 127 -18.50 0.54 5.97
CA ALA A 127 -19.96 0.51 6.09
C ALA A 127 -20.49 1.72 6.88
N TYR A 128 -19.83 2.07 7.99
CA TYR A 128 -20.13 3.29 8.76
C TYR A 128 -19.95 4.56 7.92
N ALA A 129 -18.81 4.71 7.24
CA ALA A 129 -18.55 5.87 6.40
C ALA A 129 -19.56 5.99 5.23
N LEU A 130 -19.96 4.86 4.62
CA LEU A 130 -20.97 4.82 3.57
C LEU A 130 -22.34 5.30 4.06
N ALA A 131 -22.75 4.90 5.27
CA ALA A 131 -23.99 5.40 5.86
C ALA A 131 -23.97 6.93 6.04
N ALA A 132 -22.84 7.49 6.49
CA ALA A 132 -22.68 8.94 6.63
C ALA A 132 -22.60 9.69 5.28
N VAL A 133 -22.04 9.05 4.25
CA VAL A 133 -21.96 9.60 2.88
C VAL A 133 -23.32 9.57 2.18
N ALA A 134 -24.21 8.63 2.53
CA ALA A 134 -25.54 8.52 1.93
C ALA A 134 -26.39 9.79 2.12
N GLU A 135 -26.17 10.51 3.22
CA GLU A 135 -26.86 11.76 3.60
C GLU A 135 -26.25 13.02 2.96
N TRP A 136 -25.24 12.89 2.10
CA TRP A 136 -24.62 14.06 1.47
C TRP A 136 -25.48 14.63 0.34
N PRO A 137 -25.54 15.97 0.20
CA PRO A 137 -26.45 16.63 -0.74
C PRO A 137 -25.96 16.63 -2.20
N ASP A 138 -24.66 16.40 -2.44
CA ASP A 138 -24.05 16.43 -3.77
C ASP A 138 -23.86 15.02 -4.31
N ASP A 139 -24.63 14.66 -5.34
CA ASP A 139 -24.64 13.32 -5.94
C ASP A 139 -23.31 12.96 -6.62
N GLU A 140 -22.56 13.91 -7.18
CA GLU A 140 -21.27 13.63 -7.81
C GLU A 140 -20.22 13.29 -6.73
N ILE A 141 -20.14 14.13 -5.70
CA ILE A 141 -19.23 13.93 -4.57
C ILE A 141 -19.57 12.61 -3.87
N LYS A 142 -20.86 12.36 -3.61
CA LYS A 142 -21.37 11.12 -3.03
C LYS A 142 -20.97 9.91 -3.86
N GLY A 143 -21.27 9.89 -5.16
CA GLY A 143 -20.95 8.77 -6.03
C GLY A 143 -19.45 8.45 -6.10
N ARG A 144 -18.60 9.47 -6.13
CA ARG A 144 -17.13 9.30 -6.10
C ARG A 144 -16.64 8.75 -4.77
N ALA A 145 -17.12 9.31 -3.66
CA ALA A 145 -16.76 8.88 -2.31
C ALA A 145 -17.18 7.41 -2.08
N GLU A 146 -18.42 7.06 -2.39
CA GLU A 146 -18.92 5.69 -2.22
C GLU A 146 -18.13 4.68 -3.05
N ARG A 147 -17.84 5.00 -4.32
CA ARG A 147 -17.05 4.13 -5.19
C ARG A 147 -15.66 3.89 -4.61
N SER A 148 -14.98 4.94 -4.18
CA SER A 148 -13.65 4.82 -3.58
C SER A 148 -13.66 3.98 -2.30
N LEU A 149 -14.62 4.23 -1.41
CA LEU A 149 -14.78 3.47 -0.16
C LEU A 149 -15.01 1.98 -0.43
N ARG A 150 -15.91 1.63 -1.37
CA ARG A 150 -16.19 0.24 -1.73
C ARG A 150 -14.98 -0.48 -2.33
N ILE A 151 -14.29 0.16 -3.29
CA ILE A 151 -13.07 -0.40 -3.90
C ILE A 151 -11.97 -0.60 -2.83
N GLY A 152 -11.80 0.38 -1.95
CA GLY A 152 -10.82 0.31 -0.86
C GLY A 152 -11.10 -0.85 0.09
N ALA A 153 -12.36 -1.04 0.52
CA ALA A 153 -12.78 -2.17 1.35
C ALA A 153 -12.57 -3.51 0.64
N GLU A 154 -12.95 -3.62 -0.64
CA GLU A 154 -12.77 -4.84 -1.42
C GLU A 154 -11.30 -5.27 -1.43
N PHE A 155 -10.37 -4.34 -1.70
CA PHE A 155 -8.94 -4.64 -1.69
C PHE A 155 -8.41 -4.94 -0.29
N ALA A 156 -8.87 -4.23 0.74
CA ALA A 156 -8.45 -4.50 2.12
C ALA A 156 -8.85 -5.92 2.57
N VAL A 157 -10.08 -6.35 2.26
CA VAL A 157 -10.58 -7.69 2.57
C VAL A 157 -9.85 -8.75 1.75
N ARG A 158 -9.79 -8.57 0.42
CA ARG A 158 -9.20 -9.54 -0.50
C ARG A 158 -7.70 -9.73 -0.25
N ASP A 159 -6.96 -8.64 -0.12
CA ASP A 159 -5.51 -8.67 -0.15
C ASP A 159 -4.90 -8.68 1.26
N ASN A 160 -5.57 -8.14 2.29
CA ASN A 160 -4.94 -7.93 3.61
C ASN A 160 -5.85 -8.37 4.78
N GLY A 161 -6.83 -9.23 4.54
CA GLY A 161 -7.68 -9.80 5.60
C GLY A 161 -8.47 -8.75 6.39
N GLY A 162 -8.88 -7.66 5.74
CA GLY A 162 -9.64 -6.57 6.36
C GLY A 162 -8.78 -5.47 6.97
N HIS A 163 -7.46 -5.47 6.72
CA HIS A 163 -6.56 -4.40 7.14
C HIS A 163 -6.20 -3.47 5.99
N ALA A 164 -5.99 -2.18 6.26
CA ALA A 164 -5.52 -1.23 5.26
C ALA A 164 -4.66 -0.13 5.88
N LEU A 165 -3.63 0.29 5.14
CA LEU A 165 -3.01 1.60 5.35
C LEU A 165 -3.85 2.63 4.60
N VAL A 166 -4.50 3.52 5.33
CA VAL A 166 -5.34 4.59 4.76
C VAL A 166 -4.66 5.94 4.90
N SER A 167 -4.95 6.82 3.94
CA SER A 167 -4.58 8.23 3.93
C SER A 167 -5.66 9.01 3.19
N ARG A 168 -5.49 10.32 3.05
CA ARG A 168 -6.38 11.16 2.22
C ARG A 168 -6.34 10.80 0.73
N SER A 169 -5.31 10.10 0.26
CA SER A 169 -5.26 9.60 -1.12
C SER A 169 -5.94 8.25 -1.31
N TRP A 170 -6.49 7.66 -0.25
CA TRP A 170 -7.23 6.39 -0.32
C TRP A 170 -8.55 6.53 -1.10
N VAL A 171 -9.05 7.76 -1.23
CA VAL A 171 -10.22 8.11 -2.04
C VAL A 171 -9.84 8.96 -3.26
N ASP A 172 -10.74 9.03 -4.24
CA ASP A 172 -10.53 9.74 -5.52
C ASP A 172 -9.95 11.15 -5.28
N ARG A 173 -8.76 11.40 -5.82
CA ARG A 173 -8.03 12.67 -5.66
C ARG A 173 -8.73 13.87 -6.31
N ARG A 174 -9.76 13.62 -7.13
CA ARG A 174 -10.63 14.67 -7.69
C ARG A 174 -11.67 15.15 -6.68
N LEU A 175 -11.92 14.42 -5.60
CA LEU A 175 -12.75 14.91 -4.49
C LEU A 175 -12.09 16.14 -3.83
N PRO A 176 -12.89 17.12 -3.36
CA PRO A 176 -12.37 18.26 -2.60
C PRO A 176 -11.51 17.83 -1.40
N PRO A 177 -10.41 18.57 -1.06
CA PRO A 177 -9.53 18.19 0.04
C PRO A 177 -10.24 18.01 1.39
N ASP A 178 -11.19 18.88 1.71
CA ASP A 178 -12.01 18.82 2.93
C ASP A 178 -12.90 17.57 2.97
N VAL A 179 -13.42 17.14 1.82
CA VAL A 179 -14.17 15.88 1.69
C VAL A 179 -13.27 14.68 1.96
N ARG A 180 -12.06 14.64 1.39
CA ARG A 180 -11.10 13.55 1.64
C ARG A 180 -10.67 13.51 3.09
N ASP A 181 -10.46 14.66 3.71
CA ASP A 181 -10.16 14.80 5.14
C ASP A 181 -11.30 14.28 6.01
N ARG A 182 -12.55 14.61 5.66
CA ARG A 182 -13.74 14.13 6.37
C ARG A 182 -13.84 12.60 6.30
N ILE A 183 -13.65 12.01 5.12
CA ILE A 183 -13.68 10.55 4.95
C ILE A 183 -12.55 9.87 5.74
N PHE A 184 -11.33 10.42 5.69
CA PHE A 184 -10.20 9.89 6.45
C PHE A 184 -10.52 9.86 7.96
N ARG A 185 -11.08 10.94 8.51
CA ARG A 185 -11.51 11.00 9.91
C ARG A 185 -12.60 9.99 10.23
N MET A 186 -13.64 9.85 9.39
CA MET A 186 -14.69 8.83 9.58
C MET A 186 -14.12 7.41 9.73
N LEU A 187 -13.08 7.08 8.96
CA LEU A 187 -12.45 5.76 9.03
C LEU A 187 -11.58 5.60 10.29
N VAL A 188 -10.83 6.64 10.66
CA VAL A 188 -9.91 6.64 11.81
C VAL A 188 -10.68 6.67 13.14
N ASP A 189 -11.67 7.54 13.25
CA ASP A 189 -12.40 7.84 14.48
C ASP A 189 -13.53 6.83 14.76
N TYR A 190 -13.74 5.85 13.88
CA TYR A 190 -14.73 4.79 14.06
C TYR A 190 -14.51 4.03 15.38
N SER A 191 -15.60 3.89 16.15
CA SER A 191 -15.71 3.06 17.35
C SER A 191 -16.90 2.11 17.22
N ASP A 192 -16.80 0.90 17.77
CA ASP A 192 -17.91 -0.06 17.79
C ASP A 192 -19.10 0.45 18.64
N ASP A 193 -18.88 1.38 19.58
CA ASP A 193 -19.93 1.97 20.43
C ASP A 193 -20.89 2.91 19.68
N GLN A 194 -20.64 3.17 18.39
CA GLN A 194 -21.42 4.08 17.55
C GLN A 194 -22.48 3.36 16.68
N GLN A 195 -22.71 2.06 16.90
CA GLN A 195 -23.76 1.25 16.27
C GLN A 195 -24.87 0.91 17.26
#